data_AF-A0A1F2RAK5-F1
#
_entry.id   AF-A0A1F2RAK5-F1
#
_cell.length_a   1.000
_cell.length_b   1.000
_cell.length_c   1.000
_cell.angle_alpha   90.00
_cell.angle_beta   90.00
_cell.angle_gamma   90.00
#
_symmetry.space_group_name_H-M   'P 1'
#
loop_
_entity.id
_entity.type
_entity.pdbx_description
1 polymer ?
#
loop_
_entity_poly.entity_id
_entity_poly.type
_entity_poly.pdbx_seq_one_letter_code
_entity_poly.pdbx_strand_id
1 'polypeptide(L)'
;MPSLSGPDIFRYYCATCHGRDARGKGPAASALKTPPADLTKLAANNRGQFPAERVTRFITAGRSDAQAHGSSEMPVWGPIFQSLDPSDTIAQARIDNVVAYLRSIQAK
;
A
#
# COMPACT_ATOMS: atom_id res chain seq x y z
N MET A 1 16.18 1.69 4.80
CA MET A 1 15.18 2.05 5.82
C MET A 1 15.29 1.08 7.00
N PRO A 2 15.78 1.48 8.18
CA PRO A 2 15.97 0.55 9.32
C PRO A 2 14.71 0.33 10.17
N SER A 3 13.67 1.16 10.04
CA SER A 3 12.46 1.05 10.86
C SER A 3 11.57 -0.12 10.47
N LEU A 4 10.99 -0.79 11.47
CA LEU A 4 9.89 -1.75 11.34
C LEU A 4 8.53 -1.15 11.70
N SER A 5 8.47 0.11 12.10
CA SER A 5 7.23 0.80 12.48
C SER A 5 6.31 0.98 11.27
N GLY A 6 5.08 0.49 11.35
CA GLY A 6 4.06 0.61 10.29
C GLY A 6 3.85 2.05 9.78
N PRO A 7 3.68 3.06 10.66
CA PRO A 7 3.62 4.46 10.27
C PRO A 7 4.86 4.96 9.50
N ASP A 8 6.07 4.53 9.89
CA ASP A 8 7.30 4.97 9.22
C ASP A 8 7.45 4.32 7.85
N ILE A 9 7.14 3.02 7.76
CA ILE A 9 7.08 2.28 6.50
C ILE A 9 6.07 2.97 5.56
N PHE A 10 4.87 3.29 6.06
CA PHE A 10 3.87 4.01 5.27
C PHE A 10 4.36 5.37 4.79
N ARG A 11 4.97 6.18 5.67
CA ARG A 11 5.49 7.51 5.31
C ARG A 11 6.57 7.44 4.25
N TYR A 12 7.44 6.44 4.32
CA TYR A 12 8.57 6.30 3.41
C TYR A 12 8.16 5.73 2.05
N TYR A 13 7.30 4.70 2.04
CA TYR A 13 6.91 4.02 0.81
C TYR A 13 5.59 4.56 0.26
N CYS A 14 4.55 4.71 1.07
CA CYS A 14 3.19 4.94 0.56
C CYS A 14 2.81 6.43 0.42
N ALA A 15 3.34 7.30 1.28
CA ALA A 15 2.85 8.68 1.42
C ALA A 15 3.15 9.59 0.21
N THR A 16 4.13 9.24 -0.63
CA THR A 16 4.41 9.99 -1.87
C THR A 16 3.19 10.01 -2.80
N CYS A 17 2.43 8.90 -2.86
CA CYS A 17 1.21 8.80 -3.66
C CYS A 17 -0.05 9.02 -2.80
N HIS A 18 -0.13 8.38 -1.63
CA HIS A 18 -1.35 8.41 -0.81
C HIS A 18 -1.44 9.58 0.18
N GLY A 19 -0.38 10.37 0.33
CA GLY A 19 -0.32 11.45 1.32
C GLY A 19 0.01 10.92 2.72
N ARG A 20 0.47 11.82 3.60
CA ARG A 20 0.80 11.46 5.00
C ARG A 20 -0.44 11.08 5.82
N ASP A 21 -1.62 11.56 5.39
CA ASP A 21 -2.93 11.26 5.96
C ASP A 21 -3.61 10.04 5.30
N ALA A 22 -2.95 9.41 4.32
CA ALA A 22 -3.42 8.25 3.57
C ALA A 22 -4.70 8.47 2.73
N ARG A 23 -5.07 9.74 2.45
CA ARG A 23 -6.32 10.09 1.76
C ARG A 23 -6.21 10.18 0.24
N GLY A 24 -5.09 9.73 -0.34
CA GLY A 24 -4.87 9.77 -1.78
C GLY A 24 -4.33 11.10 -2.30
N LYS A 25 -3.89 12.00 -1.41
CA LYS A 25 -3.44 13.37 -1.75
C LYS A 25 -1.93 13.54 -1.56
N GLY A 26 -1.15 12.55 -1.99
CA GLY A 26 0.31 12.61 -1.94
C GLY A 26 0.88 13.61 -2.94
N PRO A 27 2.13 14.07 -2.76
CA PRO A 27 2.79 14.99 -3.69
C PRO A 27 2.80 14.52 -5.16
N ALA A 28 2.82 13.21 -5.40
CA ALA A 28 2.77 12.64 -6.75
C ALA A 28 1.34 12.43 -7.29
N ALA A 29 0.30 12.60 -6.46
CA ALA A 29 -1.08 12.23 -6.82
C ALA A 29 -1.59 12.96 -8.07
N SER A 30 -1.25 14.24 -8.25
CA SER A 30 -1.69 15.03 -9.40
C SER A 30 -1.02 14.65 -10.72
N ALA A 31 0.11 13.92 -10.66
CA ALA A 31 0.83 13.47 -11.84
C ALA A 31 0.39 12.08 -12.33
N LEU A 32 -0.44 11.37 -11.56
CA LEU A 32 -0.94 10.04 -11.90
C LEU A 32 -2.21 10.14 -12.73
N LYS A 33 -2.35 9.29 -13.75
CA LYS A 33 -3.56 9.23 -14.57
C LYS A 33 -4.73 8.72 -13.75
N THR A 34 -4.47 7.75 -12.88
CA THR A 34 -5.45 7.25 -11.91
C THR A 34 -5.16 7.85 -10.52
N PRO A 35 -6.10 8.58 -9.90
CA PRO A 35 -5.92 9.10 -8.56
C PRO A 35 -5.65 7.97 -7.54
N PRO A 36 -4.67 8.13 -6.65
CA PRO A 36 -4.46 7.19 -5.56
C PRO A 36 -5.69 7.06 -4.67
N ALA A 37 -5.99 5.84 -4.24
CA ALA A 37 -7.12 5.57 -3.37
C ALA A 37 -6.99 6.26 -1.99
N ASP A 38 -8.13 6.63 -1.39
CA ASP A 38 -8.23 6.96 0.02
C ASP A 38 -8.16 5.67 0.85
N LEU A 39 -6.99 5.40 1.42
CA LEU A 39 -6.72 4.19 2.17
C LEU A 39 -7.39 4.18 3.55
N THR A 40 -7.94 5.30 4.01
CA THR A 40 -8.70 5.37 5.28
C THR A 40 -10.12 4.80 5.14
N LYS A 41 -10.57 4.54 3.91
CA LYS A 41 -11.93 4.05 3.60
C LYS A 41 -11.98 2.58 3.17
N LEU A 42 -10.89 1.84 3.28
CA LEU A 42 -10.83 0.43 2.83
C LEU A 42 -11.85 -0.46 3.55
N ALA A 43 -12.05 -0.27 4.85
CA ALA A 43 -13.05 -1.00 5.62
C ALA A 43 -14.48 -0.61 5.23
N ALA A 44 -14.78 0.68 5.13
CA ALA A 44 -16.09 1.17 4.67
C ALA A 44 -16.45 0.64 3.28
N ASN A 45 -15.49 0.64 2.36
CA ASN A 45 -15.64 0.10 1.00
C ASN A 45 -15.70 -1.45 0.96
N ASN A 46 -15.46 -2.12 2.09
CA ASN A 46 -15.49 -3.57 2.23
C ASN A 46 -16.41 -3.99 3.38
N ARG A 47 -17.66 -3.47 3.38
CA ARG A 47 -18.74 -3.85 4.31
C ARG A 47 -18.35 -3.70 5.78
N GLY A 48 -17.60 -2.65 6.10
CA GLY A 48 -17.11 -2.35 7.46
C GLY A 48 -15.91 -3.19 7.91
N GLN A 49 -15.42 -4.12 7.09
CA GLN A 49 -14.31 -5.01 7.44
C GLN A 49 -13.05 -4.65 6.68
N PHE A 50 -11.92 -4.47 7.37
CA PHE A 50 -10.66 -4.18 6.70
C PHE A 50 -10.14 -5.40 5.91
N PRO A 51 -9.94 -5.30 4.58
CA PRO A 51 -9.61 -6.45 3.73
C PRO A 51 -8.11 -6.77 3.73
N ALA A 52 -7.57 -7.21 4.87
CA ALA A 52 -6.13 -7.36 5.09
C ALA A 52 -5.41 -8.19 4.01
N GLU A 53 -5.92 -9.38 3.69
CA GLU A 53 -5.30 -10.22 2.65
C GLU A 53 -5.27 -9.56 1.27
N ARG A 54 -6.33 -8.83 0.92
CA ARG A 54 -6.41 -8.11 -0.36
C ARG A 54 -5.35 -7.01 -0.39
N VAL A 55 -5.19 -6.28 0.71
CA VAL A 55 -4.17 -5.23 0.84
C VAL A 55 -2.77 -5.85 0.75
N THR A 56 -2.49 -6.94 1.46
CA THR A 56 -1.22 -7.66 1.37
C THR A 56 -0.92 -8.09 -0.06
N ARG A 57 -1.89 -8.72 -0.75
CA ARG A 57 -1.75 -9.12 -2.16
C ARG A 57 -1.46 -7.94 -3.07
N PHE A 58 -2.11 -6.79 -2.85
CA PHE A 58 -1.84 -5.57 -3.62
C PHE A 58 -0.41 -5.05 -3.40
N ILE A 59 0.09 -5.11 -2.16
CA ILE A 59 1.44 -4.64 -1.82
C ILE A 59 2.50 -5.57 -2.44
N THR A 60 2.29 -6.88 -2.42
CA THR A 60 3.30 -7.86 -2.86
C THR A 60 3.24 -8.18 -4.35
N ALA A 61 2.05 -8.31 -4.92
CA ALA A 61 1.84 -8.76 -6.30
C ALA A 61 1.33 -7.65 -7.25
N GLY A 62 0.90 -6.50 -6.72
CA GLY A 62 0.26 -5.45 -7.51
C GLY A 62 -1.13 -5.86 -8.04
N ARG A 63 -1.62 -5.14 -9.06
CA ARG A 63 -2.87 -5.44 -9.77
C ARG A 63 -2.65 -6.58 -10.77
N SER A 64 -3.16 -7.77 -10.46
CA SER A 64 -3.08 -8.95 -11.35
C SER A 64 -3.93 -8.85 -12.62
N ASP A 65 -4.77 -7.80 -12.75
CA ASP A 65 -5.71 -7.56 -13.85
C ASP A 65 -5.19 -6.63 -14.96
N ALA A 66 -3.93 -6.15 -14.89
CA ALA A 66 -3.32 -5.27 -15.89
C ALA A 66 -2.83 -5.98 -17.18
N GLN A 67 -3.49 -7.06 -17.61
CA GLN A 67 -3.08 -7.85 -18.79
C GLN A 67 -3.56 -7.31 -20.15
N ALA A 68 -4.31 -6.20 -20.23
CA ALA A 68 -4.86 -5.76 -21.53
C ALA A 68 -5.02 -4.23 -21.71
N HIS A 69 -3.98 -3.45 -21.40
CA HIS A 69 -3.86 -1.98 -21.60
C HIS A 69 -4.22 -1.09 -20.39
N GLY A 70 -3.23 -0.32 -19.93
CA GLY A 70 -3.33 0.69 -18.86
C GLY A 70 -2.42 0.32 -17.69
N SER A 71 -1.41 1.14 -17.42
CA SER A 71 -0.31 0.89 -16.47
C SER A 71 -0.81 0.49 -15.07
N SER A 72 -0.09 -0.45 -14.45
CA SER A 72 -0.22 -0.80 -13.04
C SER A 72 0.18 0.40 -12.19
N GLU A 73 -0.73 1.36 -11.96
CA GLU A 73 -0.42 2.65 -11.33
C GLU A 73 -0.51 2.60 -9.79
N MET A 74 0.07 1.56 -9.20
CA MET A 74 0.95 1.79 -8.06
C MET A 74 2.36 1.65 -8.62
N PRO A 75 3.24 2.67 -8.52
CA PRO A 75 4.59 2.56 -9.07
C PRO A 75 5.19 1.28 -8.50
N VAL A 76 5.50 0.37 -9.42
CA VAL A 76 5.95 -0.98 -9.15
C VAL A 76 7.06 -0.90 -8.11
N TRP A 77 6.74 -1.24 -6.85
CA TRP A 77 7.74 -1.52 -5.82
C TRP A 77 8.47 -2.84 -6.12
N GLY A 78 8.45 -3.29 -7.37
CA GLY A 78 8.91 -4.59 -7.82
C GLY A 78 10.34 -4.87 -7.35
N PRO A 79 11.31 -3.98 -7.53
CA PRO A 79 12.66 -4.24 -7.03
C PRO A 79 12.85 -4.09 -5.50
N ILE A 80 11.85 -3.61 -4.75
CA ILE A 80 11.95 -3.35 -3.30
C ILE A 80 11.19 -4.39 -2.46
N PHE A 81 10.09 -4.93 -2.99
CA PHE A 81 9.32 -6.01 -2.36
C PHE A 81 9.27 -7.32 -3.18
N GLN A 82 9.62 -7.35 -4.47
CA GLN A 82 9.76 -8.61 -5.24
C GLN A 82 11.18 -9.18 -5.20
N SER A 83 12.18 -8.44 -4.71
CA SER A 83 13.49 -9.01 -4.34
C SER A 83 13.50 -9.62 -2.95
N LEU A 84 12.34 -9.68 -2.29
CA LEU A 84 12.20 -10.35 -1.01
C LEU A 84 12.09 -11.82 -1.31
N ASP A 85 13.22 -12.49 -1.14
CA ASP A 85 13.23 -13.90 -0.83
C ASP A 85 12.05 -14.16 0.15
N PRO A 86 11.16 -15.13 -0.10
CA PRO A 86 10.13 -15.51 0.85
C PRO A 86 10.67 -15.86 2.25
N SER A 87 11.98 -16.10 2.38
CA SER A 87 12.71 -16.26 3.64
C SER A 87 13.16 -14.94 4.29
N ASP A 88 12.97 -13.78 3.65
CA ASP A 88 13.25 -12.44 4.19
C ASP A 88 12.19 -12.05 5.22
N THR A 89 12.40 -12.53 6.44
CA THR A 89 11.59 -12.25 7.62
C THR A 89 11.44 -10.76 7.94
N ILE A 90 12.46 -9.94 7.63
CA ILE A 90 12.42 -8.50 7.89
C ILE A 90 11.38 -7.86 6.97
N ALA A 91 11.34 -8.30 5.74
CA ALA A 91 10.48 -7.69 4.76
C ALA A 91 9.03 -8.15 4.89
N GLN A 92 8.80 -9.42 5.25
CA GLN A 92 7.49 -9.88 5.70
C GLN A 92 7.01 -9.07 6.91
N ALA A 93 7.86 -8.85 7.92
CA ALA A 93 7.51 -8.03 9.08
C ALA A 93 7.13 -6.58 8.69
N ARG A 94 7.81 -5.99 7.69
CA ARG A 94 7.44 -4.65 7.18
C ARG A 94 6.06 -4.65 6.52
N ILE A 95 5.74 -5.67 5.73
CA ILE A 95 4.44 -5.81 5.09
C ILE A 95 3.35 -5.94 6.16
N ASP A 96 3.54 -6.81 7.15
CA ASP A 96 2.57 -7.02 8.22
C ASP A 96 2.35 -5.73 9.03
N ASN A 97 3.42 -5.01 9.35
CA ASN A 97 3.35 -3.77 10.11
C ASN A 97 2.68 -2.63 9.34
N VAL A 98 2.91 -2.50 8.02
CA VAL A 98 2.20 -1.48 7.23
C VAL A 98 0.72 -1.85 7.04
N VAL A 99 0.39 -3.14 6.87
CA VAL A 99 -1.00 -3.61 6.81
C VAL A 99 -1.73 -3.37 8.13
N ALA A 100 -1.06 -3.61 9.27
CA ALA A 100 -1.59 -3.32 10.60
C ALA A 100 -1.81 -1.81 10.80
N TYR A 101 -0.89 -0.97 10.34
CA TYR A 101 -1.08 0.48 10.37
C TYR A 101 -2.26 0.93 9.49
N LEU A 102 -2.38 0.40 8.27
CA LEU A 102 -3.53 0.69 7.42
C LEU A 102 -4.84 0.29 8.10
N ARG A 103 -4.88 -0.85 8.79
CA ARG A 103 -6.05 -1.25 9.58
C ARG A 103 -6.37 -0.26 10.70
N SER A 104 -5.36 0.28 11.40
CA SER A 104 -5.59 1.16 12.54
C SER A 104 -6.07 2.57 12.18
N ILE A 105 -5.82 3.02 10.94
CA ILE A 105 -6.23 4.35 10.46
C ILE A 105 -7.55 4.35 9.69
N GLN A 106 -8.30 3.24 9.70
CA GLN A 106 -9.61 3.21 9.07
C GLN A 106 -10.57 4.19 9.76
N ALA A 107 -11.30 4.96 8.95
CA ALA A 107 -12.37 5.81 9.44
C ALA A 107 -13.43 4.94 10.14
N LYS A 108 -13.96 5.44 11.26
CA LYS A 108 -15.08 4.83 11.98
C LYS A 108 -16.39 5.04 11.24
#